data_AF-A0A1F5IV97-F1
#
_entry.id   AF-A0A1F5IV97-F1
#
_cell.length_a   1.000
_cell.length_b   1.000
_cell.length_c   1.000
_cell.angle_alpha   90.00
_cell.angle_beta   90.00
_cell.angle_gamma   90.00
#
_symmetry.space_group_name_H-M   'P 1'
#
loop_
_entity.id
_entity.type
_entity.pdbx_description
1 polymer ?
#
loop_
_entity_poly.entity_id
_entity_poly.type
_entity_poly.pdbx_seq_one_letter_code
_entity_poly.pdbx_strand_id
1 'polypeptide(L)' 'MPTPEEIAEENRKLRLLRLMVDLTISLMYQTNLTREEALEHFEKVRSFALRLFPGKELAFELIYAPRFKRVIGDIYGYH' A
#
# COMPACT_ATOMS: atom_id res chain seq x y z
N MET A 1 -20.07 19.01 -6.61
CA MET A 1 -18.59 19.07 -6.67
C MET A 1 -18.08 19.03 -5.25
N PRO A 2 -16.97 18.32 -4.95
CA PRO A 2 -16.44 18.27 -3.60
C PRO A 2 -15.95 19.66 -3.15
N THR A 3 -16.06 19.95 -1.85
CA THR A 3 -15.61 21.20 -1.25
C THR A 3 -14.08 21.25 -1.15
N PRO A 4 -13.47 22.44 -0.99
CA PRO A 4 -12.03 22.55 -0.73
C PRO A 4 -11.56 21.75 0.50
N GLU A 5 -12.41 21.63 1.52
CA GLU A 5 -12.13 20.86 2.73
C GLU A 5 -12.12 19.36 2.46
N GLU A 6 -13.10 18.86 1.68
CA GLU A 6 -13.15 17.46 1.24
C GLU A 6 -11.93 17.09 0.39
N ILE A 7 -11.50 17.99 -0.51
CA ILE A 7 -10.30 17.82 -1.33
C ILE A 7 -9.03 17.81 -0.44
N ALA A 8 -8.95 18.67 0.56
CA ALA A 8 -7.81 18.72 1.47
C ALA A 8 -7.69 17.43 2.31
N GLU A 9 -8.82 16.92 2.79
CA GLU A 9 -8.89 15.67 3.55
C GLU A 9 -8.56 14.45 2.69
N GLU A 10 -9.08 14.38 1.46
CA GLU A 10 -8.72 13.32 0.51
C GLU A 10 -7.21 13.33 0.21
N ASN A 11 -6.63 14.51 -0.04
CA ASN A 11 -5.19 14.65 -0.23
C ASN A 11 -4.38 14.23 1.01
N ARG A 12 -4.89 14.49 2.22
CA ARG A 12 -4.26 14.04 3.47
C ARG A 12 -4.24 12.52 3.56
N LYS A 13 -5.36 11.86 3.26
CA LYS A 13 -5.45 10.39 3.23
C LYS A 13 -4.52 9.80 2.16
N LEU A 14 -4.40 10.43 1.00
CA LEU A 14 -3.51 9.97 -0.07
C LEU A 14 -2.03 10.05 0.34
N ARG A 15 -1.62 11.14 0.99
CA ARG A 15 -0.27 11.28 1.55
C ARG A 15 0.01 10.21 2.60
N LEU A 16 -0.95 9.95 3.48
CA LEU A 16 -0.83 8.92 4.52
C LEU A 16 -0.70 7.52 3.92
N LEU A 17 -1.53 7.19 2.92
CA LEU A 17 -1.44 5.90 2.22
C LEU A 17 -0.08 5.73 1.54
N ARG A 18 0.41 6.76 0.84
CA ARG A 18 1.74 6.72 0.20
C ARG A 18 2.84 6.46 1.22
N LEU A 19 2.81 7.16 2.34
CA LEU A 19 3.77 6.96 3.43
C LEU A 19 3.75 5.52 3.95
N MET A 20 2.56 4.94 4.20
CA MET A 20 2.43 3.57 4.69
C MET A 20 2.97 2.54 3.69
N VAL A 21 2.72 2.76 2.40
CA VAL A 21 3.27 1.91 1.33
C VAL A 21 4.79 1.99 1.31
N ASP A 22 5.35 3.19 1.29
CA ASP A 22 6.80 3.40 1.20
C ASP A 22 7.52 2.84 2.43
N LEU A 23 6.96 3.01 3.63
CA LEU A 23 7.49 2.43 4.87
C LEU A 23 7.45 0.89 4.82
N THR A 24 6.37 0.31 4.33
CA THR A 24 6.23 -1.15 4.26
C THR A 24 7.22 -1.75 3.26
N ILE A 25 7.43 -1.09 2.12
CA ILE A 25 8.46 -1.47 1.15
C ILE A 25 9.86 -1.35 1.78
N SER A 26 10.15 -0.25 2.47
CA SER A 26 11.43 -0.07 3.16
C SER A 26 11.68 -1.14 4.23
N LEU A 27 10.63 -1.54 4.97
CA LEU A 27 10.70 -2.61 5.94
C LEU A 27 11.11 -3.94 5.26
N MET A 28 10.46 -4.29 4.14
CA MET A 28 10.79 -5.51 3.39
C MET A 28 12.26 -5.54 2.93
N TYR A 29 12.83 -4.41 2.52
CA TYR A 29 14.25 -4.36 2.12
C TYR A 29 15.23 -4.41 3.28
N GLN A 30 14.86 -3.88 4.44
CA GLN A 30 15.78 -3.75 5.60
C GLN A 30 15.74 -4.97 6.51
N THR A 31 14.67 -5.75 6.47
CA THR A 31 14.45 -6.86 7.39
C THR A 31 14.39 -8.18 6.63
N ASN A 32 14.89 -9.23 7.27
CA ASN A 32 14.93 -10.57 6.69
C ASN A 32 13.58 -11.28 6.87
N LEU A 33 12.49 -10.63 6.45
CA LEU A 33 11.14 -11.19 6.50
C LEU A 33 11.05 -12.38 5.56
N THR A 34 10.26 -13.37 5.91
CA THR A 34 9.83 -14.42 4.99
C THR A 34 8.84 -13.85 3.95
N ARG A 35 8.66 -14.57 2.84
CA ARG A 35 7.66 -14.22 1.82
C ARG A 35 6.25 -14.12 2.40
N GLU A 36 5.90 -14.99 3.34
CA GLU A 36 4.58 -15.00 3.99
C GLU A 36 4.37 -13.75 4.86
N GLU A 37 5.37 -13.37 5.66
CA GLU A 37 5.31 -12.14 6.47
C GLU A 37 5.21 -10.89 5.58
N ALA A 38 5.96 -10.84 4.47
CA ALA A 38 5.84 -9.74 3.51
C ALA A 38 4.43 -9.65 2.90
N LEU A 39 3.81 -10.79 2.56
CA LEU A 39 2.42 -10.82 2.09
C LEU A 39 1.43 -10.36 3.17
N GLU A 40 1.65 -10.74 4.43
CA GLU A 40 0.83 -10.28 5.55
C GLU A 40 0.92 -8.75 5.73
N HIS A 41 2.12 -8.19 5.62
CA HIS A 41 2.31 -6.74 5.63
C HIS A 41 1.59 -6.04 4.47
N PHE A 42 1.63 -6.64 3.28
CA PHE A 42 0.86 -6.13 2.14
C PHE A 42 -0.64 -6.13 2.40
N GLU A 43 -1.21 -7.22 2.92
CA GLU A 43 -2.64 -7.30 3.26
C GLU A 43 -3.04 -6.29 4.34
N LYS A 44 -2.16 -6.02 5.32
CA LYS A 44 -2.37 -4.95 6.32
C LYS A 44 -2.45 -3.58 5.66
N VAL A 45 -1.56 -3.27 4.71
CA VAL A 45 -1.59 -2.01 3.94
C VAL A 45 -2.83 -1.92 3.07
N ARG A 46 -3.24 -3.02 2.42
CA ARG A 46 -4.48 -3.10 1.63
C ARG A 46 -5.69 -2.80 2.50
N SER A 47 -5.85 -3.49 3.63
CA SER A 47 -6.93 -3.23 4.59
C SER A 47 -6.93 -1.80 5.12
N PHE A 48 -5.76 -1.21 5.36
CA PHE A 48 -5.63 0.20 5.72
C PHE A 48 -6.12 1.14 4.60
N ALA A 49 -5.74 0.88 3.35
CA ALA A 49 -6.17 1.67 2.20
C ALA A 49 -7.69 1.63 1.99
N LEU A 50 -8.32 0.45 2.11
CA LEU A 50 -9.77 0.29 1.97
C LEU A 50 -10.55 1.01 3.07
N ARG A 51 -9.98 1.08 4.29
CA ARG A 51 -10.56 1.87 5.38
C ARG A 51 -10.48 3.38 5.12
N LEU A 52 -9.39 3.86 4.50
CA LEU A 52 -9.24 5.28 4.15
C LEU A 52 -10.13 5.68 2.97
N PHE A 53 -10.31 4.77 2.00
CA PHE A 53 -11.03 4.99 0.75
C PHE A 53 -12.04 3.86 0.50
N PRO A 54 -13.20 3.88 1.19
CA PRO A 54 -14.23 2.87 1.00
C PRO A 54 -14.71 2.85 -0.46
N GLY A 55 -14.82 1.67 -1.08
CA GLY A 55 -15.30 1.53 -2.45
C GLY A 55 -14.26 1.88 -3.53
N LYS A 56 -12.97 2.01 -3.16
CA LYS A 56 -11.85 2.28 -4.09
C LYS A 56 -10.85 1.12 -4.17
N GLU A 57 -11.34 -0.11 -3.99
CA GLU A 57 -10.57 -1.35 -4.02
C GLU A 57 -9.79 -1.49 -5.34
N LEU A 58 -10.49 -1.33 -6.46
CA LEU A 58 -9.90 -1.46 -7.79
C LEU A 58 -8.78 -0.42 -8.02
N ALA A 59 -8.96 0.80 -7.54
CA ALA A 59 -7.94 1.85 -7.69
C ALA A 59 -6.68 1.50 -6.88
N PHE A 60 -6.84 0.97 -5.67
CA PHE A 60 -5.71 0.48 -4.89
C PHE A 60 -4.97 -0.65 -5.62
N GLU A 61 -5.71 -1.62 -6.15
CA GLU A 61 -5.14 -2.76 -6.88
C GLU A 61 -4.41 -2.34 -8.16
N LEU A 62 -4.89 -1.32 -8.87
CA LEU A 62 -4.23 -0.83 -10.08
C LEU A 62 -2.97 -0.01 -9.79
N ILE A 63 -2.95 0.75 -8.69
CA ILE A 63 -1.87 1.72 -8.41
C ILE A 63 -0.77 1.11 -7.54
N TYR A 64 -1.14 0.33 -6.52
CA TYR A 64 -0.21 -0.08 -5.47
C TYR A 64 0.16 -1.56 -5.52
N ALA A 65 -0.76 -2.46 -5.87
CA ALA A 65 -0.45 -3.89 -5.94
C ALA A 65 0.71 -4.23 -6.90
N PRO A 66 0.88 -3.58 -8.08
CA PRO A 66 2.01 -3.86 -8.97
C PRO A 66 3.37 -3.50 -8.35
N ARG A 67 3.40 -2.46 -7.50
CA ARG A 67 4.63 -2.05 -6.80
C ARG A 67 5.04 -3.10 -5.77
N PHE A 68 4.10 -3.57 -4.97
CA PHE A 68 4.34 -4.64 -4.00
C PHE A 68 4.74 -5.95 -4.69
N LYS A 69 4.06 -6.32 -5.77
CA LYS A 69 4.40 -7.53 -6.54
C LYS A 69 5.85 -7.47 -7.05
N ARG A 70 6.30 -6.30 -7.52
CA ARG A 70 7.69 -6.09 -7.93
C ARG A 70 8.64 -6.26 -6.76
N VAL A 71 8.41 -5.58 -5.64
CA VAL A 71 9.27 -5.66 -4.45
C VAL A 71 9.37 -7.09 -3.91
N ILE A 72 8.24 -7.79 -3.80
CA ILE A 72 8.21 -9.18 -3.35
C ILE A 72 8.95 -10.09 -4.34
N GLY A 73 8.75 -9.90 -5.65
CA GLY A 73 9.49 -10.65 -6.67
C GLY A 73 11.00 -10.39 -6.65
N ASP A 74 11.41 -9.15 -6.39
CA ASP A 74 12.81 -8.75 -6.33
C ASP A 74 13.52 -9.31 -5.09
N ILE A 75 12.84 -9.35 -3.93
CA ILE A 75 13.43 -9.81 -2.66
C ILE A 75 13.37 -11.33 -2.53
N TYR A 76 12.25 -11.97 -2.93
CA TYR A 76 11.97 -13.38 -2.64
C TYR A 76 12.02 -14.30 -3.86
N GLY A 77 12.08 -13.76 -5.07
CA GLY A 77 12.01 -14.53 -6.31
C GLY A 77 10.61 -15.08 -6.61
N TYR A 78 10.42 -15.49 -7.87
CA TYR A 78 9.24 -16.21 -8.33
C TYR A 78 9.52 -17.71 -8.30
N HIS A 79 9.55 -18.30 -7.10
CA HIS A 79 9.58 -19.76 -6.94
C HIS A 79 8.21 -20.27 -6.48
#